data_AF-A0A5P9ITH0-F1
#
_entry.id   AF-A0A5P9ITH0-F1
#
_cell.length_a   1.000
_cell.length_b   1.000
_cell.length_c   1.000
_cell.angle_alpha   90.00
_cell.angle_beta   90.00
_cell.angle_gamma   90.00
#
_symmetry.space_group_name_H-M   'P 1'
#
loop_
_entity.id
_entity.type
_entity.pdbx_description
1 polymer ?
#
loop_
_entity_poly.entity_id
_entity_poly.type
_entity_poly.pdbx_seq_one_letter_code
_entity_poly.pdbx_strand_id
1 'polypeptide(L)'
;MLLHFTKMHGLGNDFMVVDLVTQRARFSEAEIRRLADRRFGIGFDQLLVVEPPRDPEMDFRYRIYNADGSEVENCGNGARCFARFVRDQRLTHKHEIHVETAGGPLTLVVEEDGRVRVDMGAPRFAPEALPFTTEPFTTASCDAAEDRVLHALEVDGERLEVGVVSMGNPHAVLRVDDVERAPVERLGPAIEAHPRFPKRVNAGFMQVVSPHEIRLRVYERGSGETLACGTGACAAVASGIRQGLLESPVTVHLPGGELRIEWAGDGAPLIMTGPAERVFDGRVLLN
;
A
#
# COMPACT_ATOMS: atom_id res chain seq x y z
N MET A 1 8.74 -5.39 31.21
CA MET A 1 9.91 -4.67 30.64
C MET A 1 9.45 -3.33 30.07
N LEU A 2 10.20 -2.24 30.25
CA LEU A 2 9.84 -0.93 29.67
C LEU A 2 10.34 -0.83 28.22
N LEU A 3 9.44 -0.62 27.27
CA LEU A 3 9.72 -0.49 25.84
C LEU A 3 9.44 0.94 25.37
N HIS A 4 10.36 1.53 24.62
CA HIS A 4 10.19 2.81 23.95
C HIS A 4 9.67 2.60 22.52
N PHE A 5 8.77 3.48 22.08
CA PHE A 5 8.22 3.48 20.73
C PHE A 5 7.97 4.91 20.24
N THR A 6 7.84 5.07 18.92
CA THR A 6 7.37 6.30 18.28
C THR A 6 6.07 6.00 17.54
N LYS A 7 5.05 6.83 17.73
CA LYS A 7 3.82 6.81 16.93
C LYS A 7 4.04 7.64 15.67
N MET A 8 3.74 7.07 14.52
CA MET A 8 3.88 7.72 13.21
C MET A 8 2.64 7.50 12.36
N HIS A 9 2.49 8.24 11.26
CA HIS A 9 1.53 7.89 10.22
C HIS A 9 2.05 8.25 8.82
N GLY A 10 1.61 7.49 7.82
CA GLY A 10 1.74 7.84 6.41
C GLY A 10 0.36 8.13 5.85
N LEU A 11 0.01 9.42 5.69
CA LEU A 11 -1.31 9.85 5.18
C LEU A 11 -2.50 9.26 5.96
N GLY A 12 -2.43 9.28 7.30
CA GLY A 12 -3.49 8.78 8.17
C GLY A 12 -3.44 7.29 8.51
N ASN A 13 -2.76 6.46 7.71
CA ASN A 13 -2.46 5.08 8.10
C ASN A 13 -1.37 5.10 9.19
N ASP A 14 -1.73 4.68 10.41
CA ASP A 14 -0.96 4.96 11.62
C ASP A 14 -0.25 3.75 12.21
N PHE A 15 0.95 4.02 12.74
CA PHE A 15 1.92 3.01 13.11
C PHE A 15 2.45 3.22 14.52
N MET A 16 2.62 2.12 15.26
CA MET A 16 3.59 2.06 16.36
C MET A 16 4.92 1.59 15.77
N VAL A 17 5.99 2.37 15.89
CA VAL A 17 7.32 2.03 15.36
C VAL A 17 8.28 1.78 16.52
N VAL A 18 8.97 0.64 16.48
CA VAL A 18 9.83 0.16 17.57
C VAL A 18 11.24 -0.13 17.05
N ASP A 19 12.23 0.46 17.73
CA ASP A 19 13.65 0.15 17.56
C ASP A 19 14.03 -1.08 18.41
N LEU A 20 14.29 -2.21 17.74
CA LEU A 20 14.89 -3.42 18.33
C LEU A 20 16.36 -3.63 17.90
N VAL A 21 16.99 -2.62 17.32
CA VAL A 21 18.45 -2.56 17.16
C VAL A 21 19.07 -2.21 18.52
N THR A 22 18.49 -1.23 19.23
CA THR A 22 19.00 -0.76 20.53
C THR A 22 18.24 -1.34 21.73
N GLN A 23 17.01 -1.83 21.53
CA GLN A 23 16.20 -2.49 22.56
C GLN A 23 16.00 -3.97 22.24
N ARG A 24 15.56 -4.75 23.23
CA ARG A 24 15.20 -6.16 23.03
C ARG A 24 13.78 -6.39 23.48
N ALA A 25 12.92 -6.84 22.58
CA ALA A 25 11.56 -7.26 22.89
C ALA A 25 11.13 -8.39 21.98
N ARG A 26 10.11 -9.12 22.42
CA ARG A 26 9.36 -10.06 21.59
C ARG A 26 7.90 -9.71 21.74
N PHE A 27 7.17 -9.79 20.65
CA PHE A 27 5.73 -9.53 20.64
C PHE A 27 5.03 -10.84 20.28
N SER A 28 4.19 -11.32 21.19
CA SER A 28 3.18 -12.31 20.84
C SER A 28 2.01 -11.64 20.11
N GLU A 29 1.25 -12.40 19.31
CA GLU A 29 0.05 -11.87 18.64
C GLU A 29 -0.94 -11.25 19.65
N ALA A 30 -1.09 -11.85 20.82
CA ALA A 30 -1.97 -11.35 21.87
C ALA A 30 -1.51 -9.98 22.41
N GLU A 31 -0.21 -9.76 22.52
CA GLU A 31 0.34 -8.45 22.91
C GLU A 31 0.14 -7.41 21.82
N ILE A 32 0.34 -7.78 20.55
CA ILE A 32 0.13 -6.87 19.42
C ILE A 32 -1.34 -6.43 19.40
N ARG A 33 -2.29 -7.37 19.48
CA ARG A 33 -3.73 -7.05 19.54
C ARG A 33 -4.06 -6.10 20.70
N ARG A 34 -3.49 -6.35 21.88
CA ARG A 34 -3.69 -5.51 23.07
C ARG A 34 -3.17 -4.09 22.86
N LEU A 35 -1.99 -3.94 22.25
CA LEU A 35 -1.38 -2.63 21.99
C LEU A 35 -2.10 -1.91 20.83
N ALA A 36 -2.61 -2.64 19.85
CA ALA A 36 -3.30 -2.11 18.68
C ALA A 36 -4.71 -1.58 19.01
N ASP A 37 -5.33 -2.05 20.09
CA ASP A 37 -6.64 -1.57 20.51
C ASP A 37 -6.63 -0.05 20.72
N ARG A 38 -7.51 0.67 20.01
CA ARG A 38 -7.55 2.13 20.01
C ARG A 38 -8.14 2.75 21.28
N ARG A 39 -8.79 1.96 22.14
CA ARG A 39 -9.42 2.41 23.39
C ARG A 39 -8.63 1.99 24.62
N PHE A 40 -8.08 0.79 24.60
CA PHE A 40 -7.40 0.16 25.74
C PHE A 40 -5.88 0.01 25.55
N GLY A 41 -5.38 0.23 24.33
CA GLY A 41 -3.99 0.16 23.95
C GLY A 41 -3.41 1.50 23.53
N ILE A 42 -2.35 1.44 22.72
CA ILE A 42 -1.75 2.60 22.05
C ILE A 42 -2.62 3.03 20.87
N GLY A 43 -3.25 2.06 20.21
CA GLY A 43 -4.02 2.26 18.98
C GLY A 43 -3.11 2.40 17.77
N PHE A 44 -3.22 1.52 16.78
CA PHE A 44 -2.53 1.64 15.49
C PHE A 44 -3.14 0.68 14.47
N ASP A 45 -2.95 0.95 13.18
CA ASP A 45 -3.25 0.00 12.12
C ASP A 45 -2.19 -1.11 12.06
N GLN A 46 -0.91 -0.74 12.13
CA GLN A 46 0.21 -1.69 12.15
C GLN A 46 1.32 -1.35 13.15
N LEU A 47 2.02 -2.38 13.61
CA LEU A 47 3.27 -2.29 14.35
C LEU A 47 4.44 -2.50 13.37
N LEU A 48 5.37 -1.56 13.34
CA LEU A 48 6.60 -1.63 12.56
C LEU A 48 7.78 -1.89 13.50
N VAL A 49 8.60 -2.88 13.15
CA VAL A 49 9.76 -3.28 13.96
C VAL A 49 11.03 -3.12 13.13
N VAL A 50 11.97 -2.35 13.68
CA VAL A 50 13.33 -2.19 13.14
C VAL A 50 14.26 -3.16 13.86
N GLU A 51 14.78 -4.14 13.12
CA GLU A 51 15.70 -5.16 13.62
C GLU A 51 17.07 -5.02 12.94
N PRO A 52 18.15 -5.57 13.55
CA PRO A 52 19.40 -5.78 12.85
C PRO A 52 19.21 -6.64 11.59
N PRO A 53 19.92 -6.33 10.49
CA PRO A 53 19.85 -7.12 9.26
C PRO A 53 20.43 -8.52 9.47
N ARG A 54 20.03 -9.47 8.62
CA ARG A 54 20.60 -10.82 8.55
C ARG A 54 21.65 -10.93 7.44
N ASP A 55 21.45 -10.19 6.37
CA ASP A 55 22.34 -10.03 5.22
C ASP A 55 23.28 -8.83 5.48
N PRO A 56 24.61 -9.01 5.40
CA PRO A 56 25.57 -7.91 5.58
C PRO A 56 25.46 -6.79 4.55
N GLU A 57 24.80 -7.00 3.41
CA GLU A 57 24.59 -5.97 2.39
C GLU A 57 23.38 -5.06 2.71
N MET A 58 22.58 -5.41 3.72
CA MET A 58 21.39 -4.66 4.12
C MET A 58 21.66 -3.81 5.35
N ASP A 59 20.99 -2.65 5.46
CA ASP A 59 21.14 -1.75 6.60
C ASP A 59 20.32 -2.20 7.81
N PHE A 60 19.11 -2.70 7.54
CA PHE A 60 18.15 -3.09 8.57
C PHE A 60 17.25 -4.22 8.09
N ARG A 61 16.61 -4.88 9.06
CA ARG A 61 15.47 -5.76 8.82
C ARG A 61 14.18 -5.08 9.29
N TYR A 62 13.19 -5.09 8.41
CA TYR A 62 11.91 -4.43 8.59
C TYR A 62 10.78 -5.48 8.67
N ARG A 63 10.06 -5.50 9.79
CA ARG A 63 8.91 -6.40 10.00
C ARG A 63 7.66 -5.61 10.32
N ILE A 64 6.53 -6.12 9.88
CA ILE A 64 5.23 -5.44 9.92
C ILE A 64 4.22 -6.39 10.50
N TYR A 65 3.47 -5.94 11.50
CA TYR A 65 2.34 -6.68 12.04
C TYR A 65 1.07 -5.86 11.95
N ASN A 66 -0.02 -6.48 11.50
CA ASN A 66 -1.34 -5.88 11.57
C ASN A 66 -1.85 -5.81 13.02
N ALA A 67 -2.88 -5.01 13.23
CA ALA A 67 -3.58 -4.91 14.51
C ALA A 67 -4.10 -6.26 15.05
N ASP A 68 -4.36 -7.25 14.20
CA ASP A 68 -4.77 -8.60 14.59
C ASP A 68 -3.59 -9.51 15.00
N GLY A 69 -2.35 -9.01 14.95
CA GLY A 69 -1.12 -9.72 15.27
C GLY A 69 -0.49 -10.48 14.11
N SER A 70 -1.15 -10.57 12.95
CA SER A 70 -0.58 -11.25 11.77
C SER A 70 0.59 -10.46 11.17
N GLU A 71 1.65 -11.18 10.77
CA GLU A 71 2.78 -10.58 10.07
C GLU A 71 2.49 -10.46 8.57
N VAL A 72 2.83 -9.32 7.97
CA VAL A 72 2.62 -9.05 6.54
C VAL A 72 3.93 -8.69 5.84
N GLU A 73 3.97 -8.96 4.54
CA GLU A 73 5.20 -8.86 3.74
C GLU A 73 5.57 -7.43 3.36
N ASN A 74 4.58 -6.57 3.12
CA ASN A 74 4.83 -5.21 2.64
C ASN A 74 3.75 -4.22 3.09
N CYS A 75 4.17 -2.98 3.35
CA CYS A 75 3.31 -1.83 3.57
C CYS A 75 4.05 -0.57 3.09
N GLY A 76 3.59 0.01 1.97
CA GLY A 76 4.23 1.17 1.37
C GLY A 76 4.21 2.41 2.28
N ASN A 77 3.13 2.63 3.04
CA ASN A 77 3.05 3.72 4.03
C ASN A 77 4.01 3.46 5.21
N GLY A 78 4.09 2.21 5.66
CA GLY A 78 4.98 1.82 6.74
C GLY A 78 6.46 1.95 6.34
N ALA A 79 6.82 1.63 5.10
CA ALA A 79 8.17 1.79 4.58
C ALA A 79 8.64 3.26 4.63
N ARG A 80 7.75 4.21 4.32
CA ARG A 80 8.05 5.64 4.47
C ARG A 80 8.27 6.03 5.95
N CYS A 81 7.40 5.56 6.84
CA CYS A 81 7.55 5.79 8.28
C CYS A 81 8.84 5.17 8.83
N PHE A 82 9.20 3.98 8.36
CA PHE A 82 10.44 3.29 8.72
C PHE A 82 11.66 4.12 8.33
N ALA A 83 11.75 4.58 7.09
CA ALA A 83 12.90 5.35 6.61
C ALA A 83 13.07 6.66 7.40
N ARG A 84 11.95 7.36 7.68
CA ARG A 84 11.94 8.53 8.56
C ARG A 84 12.40 8.18 9.98
N PHE A 85 11.86 7.12 10.55
CA PHE A 85 12.16 6.70 11.91
C PHE A 85 13.65 6.44 12.11
N VAL A 86 14.29 5.63 11.25
CA VAL A 86 15.71 5.28 11.42
C VAL A 86 16.64 6.49 11.23
N ARG A 87 16.23 7.48 10.42
CA ARG A 87 16.90 8.77 10.27
C ARG A 87 16.73 9.65 11.51
N ASP A 88 15.49 9.82 11.97
CA ASP A 88 15.13 10.69 13.08
C ASP A 88 15.74 10.19 14.40
N GLN A 89 15.79 8.87 14.59
CA GLN A 89 16.45 8.21 15.73
C GLN A 89 17.97 8.10 15.57
N ARG A 90 18.54 8.58 14.44
CA ARG A 90 19.98 8.54 14.13
C ARG A 90 20.56 7.11 14.16
N LEU A 91 19.76 6.12 13.79
CA LEU A 91 20.23 4.74 13.59
C LEU A 91 21.05 4.63 12.30
N THR A 92 20.82 5.54 11.34
CA THR A 92 21.66 5.71 10.15
C THR A 92 21.72 7.18 9.71
N HIS A 93 22.80 7.54 9.01
CA HIS A 93 22.95 8.83 8.33
C HIS A 93 22.89 8.70 6.80
N LYS A 94 22.67 7.50 6.26
CA LYS A 94 22.48 7.29 4.82
C LYS A 94 21.19 7.98 4.34
N HIS A 95 21.15 8.36 3.07
CA HIS A 95 19.93 8.85 2.41
C HIS A 95 19.20 7.71 1.69
N GLU A 96 19.96 6.82 1.08
CA GLU A 96 19.49 5.56 0.53
C GLU A 96 19.70 4.45 1.56
N ILE A 97 18.63 3.73 1.88
CA ILE A 97 18.58 2.73 2.94
C ILE A 97 18.09 1.43 2.32
N HIS A 98 18.91 0.37 2.42
CA HIS A 98 18.56 -0.96 1.93
C HIS A 98 17.98 -1.78 3.08
N VAL A 99 16.77 -2.29 2.93
CA VAL A 99 16.05 -2.97 4.01
C VAL A 99 15.60 -4.36 3.58
N GLU A 100 15.76 -5.33 4.47
CA GLU A 100 15.18 -6.65 4.32
C GLU A 100 13.71 -6.62 4.73
N THR A 101 12.84 -7.10 3.86
CA THR A 101 11.43 -7.37 4.20
C THR A 101 11.12 -8.84 3.97
N ALA A 102 9.98 -9.33 4.47
CA ALA A 102 9.55 -10.68 4.17
C ALA A 102 9.22 -10.87 2.67
N GLY A 103 8.87 -9.79 1.96
CA GLY A 103 8.65 -9.80 0.51
C GLY A 103 9.91 -9.65 -0.35
N GLY A 104 11.10 -9.53 0.26
CA GLY A 104 12.38 -9.30 -0.42
C GLY A 104 13.06 -7.98 -0.04
N PRO A 105 14.20 -7.66 -0.65
CA PRO A 105 14.91 -6.41 -0.40
C PRO A 105 14.13 -5.21 -0.93
N LEU A 106 14.21 -4.09 -0.21
CA LEU A 106 13.54 -2.84 -0.53
C LEU A 106 14.52 -1.67 -0.37
N THR A 107 14.47 -0.73 -1.30
CA THR A 107 15.31 0.48 -1.29
C THR A 107 14.47 1.70 -0.96
N LEU A 108 14.88 2.44 0.07
CA LEU A 108 14.18 3.62 0.57
C LEU A 108 15.10 4.83 0.46
N VAL A 109 14.63 5.90 -0.17
CA VAL A 109 15.41 7.15 -0.31
C VAL A 109 14.72 8.28 0.41
N VAL A 110 15.39 8.86 1.40
CA VAL A 110 14.90 10.03 2.13
C VAL A 110 15.40 11.31 1.44
N GLU A 111 14.46 12.04 0.84
CA GLU A 111 14.70 13.29 0.12
C GLU A 111 15.05 14.44 1.08
N GLU A 112 15.59 15.53 0.54
CA GLU A 112 16.02 16.70 1.32
C GLU A 112 14.85 17.39 2.04
N ASP A 113 13.67 17.40 1.42
CA ASP A 113 12.44 17.93 2.01
C ASP A 113 11.80 16.99 3.04
N GLY A 114 12.40 15.82 3.24
CA GLY A 114 11.96 14.83 4.19
C GLY A 114 10.94 13.84 3.68
N ARG A 115 10.47 13.94 2.44
CA ARG A 115 9.65 12.89 1.81
C ARG A 115 10.48 11.64 1.58
N VAL A 116 9.80 10.51 1.43
CA VAL A 116 10.45 9.21 1.22
C VAL A 116 10.00 8.63 -0.10
N ARG A 117 10.97 8.33 -0.96
CA ARG A 117 10.80 7.53 -2.18
C ARG A 117 10.93 6.06 -1.83
N VAL A 118 10.01 5.26 -2.35
CA VAL A 118 9.94 3.82 -2.17
C VAL A 118 9.88 3.19 -3.55
N ASP A 119 10.79 2.26 -3.84
CA ASP A 119 10.66 1.39 -4.99
C ASP A 119 9.55 0.36 -4.71
N MET A 120 8.44 0.44 -5.45
CA MET A 120 7.28 -0.42 -5.27
C MET A 120 7.32 -1.65 -6.18
N GLY A 121 8.42 -1.85 -6.91
CA GLY A 121 8.58 -2.88 -7.93
C GLY A 121 7.78 -2.59 -9.20
N ALA A 122 7.90 -3.49 -10.17
CA ALA A 122 7.17 -3.37 -11.44
C ALA A 122 5.69 -3.81 -11.28
N PRO A 123 4.72 -3.02 -11.76
CA PRO A 123 3.33 -3.45 -11.82
C PRO A 123 3.19 -4.66 -12.75
N ARG A 124 2.31 -5.60 -12.39
CA ARG A 124 1.99 -6.77 -13.23
C ARG A 124 0.53 -6.73 -13.64
N PHE A 125 0.28 -6.92 -14.92
CA PHE A 125 -1.07 -6.79 -15.50
C PHE A 125 -1.64 -8.11 -16.00
N ALA A 126 -0.79 -9.11 -16.24
CA ALA A 126 -1.21 -10.43 -16.68
C ALA A 126 -2.26 -10.99 -15.70
N PRO A 127 -3.43 -11.43 -16.18
CA PRO A 127 -4.47 -12.02 -15.33
C PRO A 127 -3.95 -13.15 -14.45
N GLU A 128 -2.95 -13.92 -14.90
CA GLU A 128 -2.33 -15.03 -14.16
C GLU A 128 -1.43 -14.55 -13.00
N ALA A 129 -0.91 -13.31 -13.10
CA ALA A 129 -0.19 -12.65 -12.00
C ALA A 129 -1.14 -12.14 -10.91
N LEU A 130 -2.45 -12.23 -11.16
CA LEU A 130 -3.54 -11.92 -10.26
C LEU A 130 -4.32 -13.22 -10.02
N PRO A 131 -4.91 -13.43 -8.84
CA PRO A 131 -5.99 -14.40 -8.73
C PRO A 131 -7.22 -13.77 -9.41
N PHE A 132 -7.21 -13.69 -10.75
CA PHE A 132 -8.27 -13.08 -11.55
C PHE A 132 -8.73 -14.04 -12.64
N THR A 133 -10.02 -14.40 -12.64
CA THR A 133 -10.59 -15.30 -13.64
C THR A 133 -11.07 -14.50 -14.85
N THR A 134 -10.57 -14.85 -16.05
CA THR A 134 -10.86 -14.13 -17.30
C THR A 134 -12.15 -14.57 -18.01
N GLU A 135 -12.76 -15.69 -17.60
CA GLU A 135 -13.84 -16.31 -18.38
C GLU A 135 -15.10 -15.43 -18.54
N PRO A 136 -15.69 -15.39 -19.74
CA PRO A 136 -16.94 -14.69 -19.99
C PRO A 136 -18.15 -15.56 -19.65
N PHE A 137 -19.11 -15.00 -18.91
CA PHE A 137 -20.50 -15.48 -18.95
C PHE A 137 -21.14 -15.06 -20.29
N THR A 138 -20.72 -15.66 -21.40
CA THR A 138 -21.52 -15.91 -22.62
C THR A 138 -20.60 -16.44 -23.72
N THR A 139 -21.01 -17.55 -24.32
CA THR A 139 -20.40 -18.20 -25.49
C THR A 139 -20.23 -17.22 -26.66
N ALA A 140 -18.98 -16.93 -27.04
CA ALA A 140 -18.47 -16.86 -28.43
C ALA A 140 -17.22 -15.98 -28.53
N SER A 141 -16.05 -16.59 -28.35
CA SER A 141 -14.81 -16.41 -29.15
C SER A 141 -13.64 -16.89 -28.30
N CYS A 142 -13.07 -18.01 -28.71
CA CYS A 142 -11.84 -18.55 -28.16
C CYS A 142 -10.68 -17.70 -28.67
N ASP A 143 -10.25 -16.71 -27.90
CA ASP A 143 -8.92 -16.11 -28.04
C ASP A 143 -8.28 -16.06 -26.65
N ALA A 144 -7.08 -16.63 -26.55
CA ALA A 144 -6.30 -16.78 -25.33
C ALA A 144 -6.19 -15.45 -24.57
N ALA A 145 -6.11 -15.50 -23.23
CA ALA A 145 -5.93 -14.38 -22.30
C ALA A 145 -5.17 -13.18 -22.91
N GLU A 146 -5.90 -12.29 -23.60
CA GLU A 146 -5.33 -11.09 -24.20
C GLU A 146 -4.97 -10.13 -23.07
N ASP A 147 -3.83 -9.45 -23.21
CA ASP A 147 -3.37 -8.36 -22.33
C ASP A 147 -4.28 -7.13 -22.49
N ARG A 148 -5.54 -7.29 -22.05
CA ARG A 148 -6.56 -6.25 -22.12
C ARG A 148 -6.28 -5.21 -21.05
N VAL A 149 -6.33 -3.95 -21.46
CA VAL A 149 -6.15 -2.81 -20.55
C VAL A 149 -7.33 -2.68 -19.59
N LEU A 150 -8.55 -3.06 -20.02
CA LEU A 150 -9.77 -3.03 -19.24
C LEU A 150 -10.51 -4.37 -19.27
N HIS A 151 -11.14 -4.72 -18.15
CA HIS A 151 -11.96 -5.91 -17.99
C HIS A 151 -13.37 -5.54 -17.51
N ALA A 152 -14.38 -6.18 -18.10
CA ALA A 152 -15.77 -5.99 -17.68
C ALA A 152 -16.09 -6.77 -16.40
N LEU A 153 -16.69 -6.14 -15.39
CA LEU A 153 -17.26 -6.78 -14.21
C LEU A 153 -18.76 -6.52 -14.18
N GLU A 154 -19.54 -7.56 -13.93
CA GLU A 154 -20.98 -7.44 -13.70
C GLU A 154 -21.22 -7.34 -12.19
N VAL A 155 -21.54 -6.13 -11.71
CA VAL A 155 -21.71 -5.83 -10.29
C VAL A 155 -23.11 -5.29 -10.09
N ASP A 156 -23.93 -5.97 -9.29
CA ASP A 156 -25.32 -5.59 -9.02
C ASP A 156 -26.20 -5.37 -10.28
N GLY A 157 -25.88 -6.06 -11.38
CA GLY A 157 -26.58 -5.89 -12.67
C GLY A 157 -26.12 -4.69 -13.50
N GLU A 158 -25.05 -4.01 -13.07
CA GLU A 158 -24.34 -2.98 -13.83
C GLU A 158 -23.03 -3.54 -14.40
N ARG A 159 -22.77 -3.26 -15.67
CA ARG A 159 -21.49 -3.58 -16.30
C ARG A 159 -20.48 -2.46 -16.06
N LEU A 160 -19.44 -2.76 -15.30
CA LEU A 160 -18.32 -1.87 -14.98
C LEU A 160 -17.09 -2.25 -15.79
N GLU A 161 -16.29 -1.27 -16.22
CA GLU A 161 -14.98 -1.51 -16.82
C GLU A 161 -13.88 -1.12 -15.84
N VAL A 162 -13.02 -2.07 -15.51
CA VAL A 162 -11.93 -1.86 -14.53
C VAL A 162 -10.58 -2.23 -15.12
N GLY A 163 -9.56 -1.45 -14.78
CA GLY A 163 -8.17 -1.85 -14.95
C GLY A 163 -7.76 -2.80 -13.83
N VAL A 164 -7.02 -3.85 -14.15
CA VAL A 164 -6.63 -4.88 -13.17
C VAL A 164 -5.10 -4.91 -13.07
N VAL A 165 -4.57 -4.67 -11.88
CA VAL A 165 -3.12 -4.46 -11.65
C VAL A 165 -2.68 -5.15 -10.35
N SER A 166 -1.53 -5.79 -10.36
CA SER A 166 -0.85 -6.33 -9.18
C SER A 166 0.37 -5.49 -8.83
N MET A 167 0.42 -5.01 -7.58
CA MET A 167 1.62 -4.41 -6.97
C MET A 167 2.24 -5.35 -5.92
N GLY A 168 2.02 -6.66 -6.08
CA GLY A 168 2.22 -7.67 -5.02
C GLY A 168 0.89 -8.11 -4.38
N ASN A 169 -0.06 -7.19 -4.29
CA ASN A 169 -1.47 -7.42 -3.95
C ASN A 169 -2.38 -7.02 -5.12
N PRO A 170 -3.60 -7.60 -5.23
CA PRO A 170 -4.49 -7.35 -6.36
C PRO A 170 -5.25 -6.02 -6.23
N HIS A 171 -5.37 -5.28 -7.33
CA HIS A 171 -6.14 -4.04 -7.45
C HIS A 171 -7.07 -4.05 -8.67
N ALA A 172 -8.28 -3.54 -8.47
CA ALA A 172 -9.25 -3.23 -9.52
C ALA A 172 -9.48 -1.72 -9.50
N VAL A 173 -9.18 -1.04 -10.61
CA VAL A 173 -9.24 0.40 -10.75
C VAL A 173 -10.42 0.77 -11.64
N LEU A 174 -11.46 1.33 -11.03
CA LEU A 174 -12.62 1.87 -11.71
C LEU A 174 -12.43 3.36 -11.95
N ARG A 175 -12.58 3.82 -13.19
CA ARG A 175 -12.64 5.25 -13.50
C ARG A 175 -13.99 5.82 -13.09
N VAL A 176 -13.99 6.98 -12.46
CA VAL A 176 -15.19 7.73 -12.07
C VAL A 176 -15.09 9.19 -12.51
N ASP A 177 -16.24 9.84 -12.73
CA ASP A 177 -16.29 11.26 -13.12
C ASP A 177 -16.00 12.19 -11.94
N ASP A 178 -16.48 11.82 -10.75
CA ASP A 178 -16.36 12.60 -9.51
C ASP A 178 -16.16 11.65 -8.32
N VAL A 179 -15.00 11.76 -7.66
CA VAL A 179 -14.62 10.90 -6.54
C VAL A 179 -15.48 11.14 -5.29
N GLU A 180 -16.00 12.36 -5.11
CA GLU A 180 -16.85 12.73 -3.97
C GLU A 180 -18.23 12.09 -4.07
N ARG A 181 -18.70 11.86 -5.30
CA ARG A 181 -19.99 11.25 -5.61
C ARG A 181 -19.89 9.77 -5.99
N ALA A 182 -18.68 9.23 -6.07
CA ALA A 182 -18.46 7.83 -6.39
C ALA A 182 -19.15 6.93 -5.34
N PRO A 183 -19.90 5.89 -5.75
CA PRO A 183 -20.64 5.03 -4.85
C PRO A 183 -19.73 3.99 -4.16
N VAL A 184 -18.66 4.44 -3.48
CA VAL A 184 -17.64 3.58 -2.86
C VAL A 184 -18.25 2.64 -1.82
N GLU A 185 -19.23 3.10 -1.04
CA GLU A 185 -19.90 2.28 -0.02
C GLU A 185 -20.70 1.11 -0.63
N ARG A 186 -21.23 1.29 -1.85
CA ARG A 186 -21.99 0.26 -2.55
C ARG A 186 -21.07 -0.63 -3.39
N LEU A 187 -20.27 -0.03 -4.27
CA LEU A 187 -19.43 -0.75 -5.23
C LEU A 187 -18.15 -1.30 -4.60
N GLY A 188 -17.61 -0.68 -3.55
CA GLY A 188 -16.38 -1.12 -2.89
C GLY A 188 -16.47 -2.56 -2.37
N PRO A 189 -17.44 -2.89 -1.48
CA PRO A 189 -17.65 -4.26 -1.02
C PRO A 189 -17.98 -5.24 -2.17
N ALA A 190 -18.77 -4.79 -3.15
CA ALA A 190 -19.21 -5.64 -4.24
C ALA A 190 -18.06 -6.00 -5.20
N ILE A 191 -17.15 -5.07 -5.48
CA ILE A 191 -15.92 -5.31 -6.25
C ILE A 191 -14.92 -6.13 -5.43
N GLU A 192 -14.71 -5.80 -4.14
CA GLU A 192 -13.76 -6.49 -3.24
C GLU A 192 -14.03 -7.99 -3.17
N ALA A 193 -15.29 -8.37 -3.03
CA ALA A 193 -15.74 -9.76 -2.91
C ALA A 193 -16.17 -10.38 -4.25
N HIS A 194 -15.94 -9.69 -5.38
CA HIS A 194 -16.45 -10.15 -6.67
C HIS A 194 -15.89 -11.54 -7.04
N PRO A 195 -16.71 -12.48 -7.57
CA PRO A 195 -16.29 -13.87 -7.82
C PRO A 195 -15.08 -14.02 -8.73
N ARG A 196 -14.84 -13.05 -9.62
CA ARG A 196 -13.64 -13.02 -10.48
C ARG A 196 -12.33 -12.78 -9.73
N PHE A 197 -12.37 -12.39 -8.46
CA PHE A 197 -11.20 -12.25 -7.59
C PHE A 197 -11.25 -13.26 -6.43
N PRO A 198 -10.80 -14.53 -6.62
CA PRO A 198 -10.92 -15.55 -5.58
C PRO A 198 -10.17 -15.22 -4.27
N LYS A 199 -9.13 -14.39 -4.33
CA LYS A 199 -8.42 -13.89 -3.13
C LYS A 199 -8.82 -12.46 -2.75
N ARG A 200 -9.99 -12.01 -3.22
CA ARG A 200 -10.52 -10.65 -3.11
C ARG A 200 -9.58 -9.61 -3.71
N VAL A 201 -10.00 -8.34 -3.74
CA VAL A 201 -9.27 -7.26 -4.42
C VAL A 201 -9.40 -5.93 -3.70
N ASN A 202 -8.42 -5.05 -3.83
CA ASN A 202 -8.59 -3.65 -3.44
C ASN A 202 -9.29 -2.90 -4.59
N ALA A 203 -10.40 -2.22 -4.29
CA ALA A 203 -11.17 -1.48 -5.28
C ALA A 203 -10.83 0.02 -5.22
N GLY A 204 -10.15 0.53 -6.25
CA GLY A 204 -9.80 1.94 -6.40
C GLY A 204 -10.76 2.67 -7.31
N PHE A 205 -11.20 3.86 -6.90
CA PHE A 205 -12.11 4.76 -7.63
C PHE A 205 -11.33 5.99 -8.06
N MET A 206 -10.91 6.01 -9.32
CA MET A 206 -9.99 7.01 -9.87
C MET A 206 -10.73 8.07 -10.68
N GLN A 207 -10.61 9.32 -10.26
CA GLN A 207 -10.99 10.48 -11.06
C GLN A 207 -9.74 11.09 -11.69
N VAL A 208 -9.71 11.20 -13.02
CA VAL A 208 -8.64 11.88 -13.74
C VAL A 208 -8.91 13.38 -13.74
N VAL A 209 -8.02 14.17 -13.14
CA VAL A 209 -8.10 15.64 -13.09
C VAL A 209 -7.31 16.24 -14.25
N SER A 210 -6.11 15.72 -14.50
CA SER A 210 -5.25 16.03 -15.64
C SER A 210 -4.36 14.83 -15.97
N PRO A 211 -3.59 14.85 -17.08
CA PRO A 211 -2.64 13.78 -17.38
C PRO A 211 -1.60 13.52 -16.26
N HIS A 212 -1.33 14.51 -15.40
CA HIS A 212 -0.38 14.40 -14.29
C HIS A 212 -1.03 14.43 -12.91
N GLU A 213 -2.37 14.34 -12.82
CA GLU A 213 -3.09 14.51 -11.55
C GLU A 213 -4.37 13.68 -11.50
N ILE A 214 -4.52 12.92 -10.40
CA ILE A 214 -5.74 12.14 -10.13
C ILE A 214 -6.21 12.33 -8.69
N ARG A 215 -7.51 12.14 -8.47
CA ARG A 215 -8.08 11.87 -7.14
C ARG A 215 -8.45 10.41 -7.02
N LEU A 216 -8.26 9.85 -5.84
CA LEU A 216 -8.43 8.42 -5.61
C LEU A 216 -9.06 8.14 -4.24
N ARG A 217 -10.10 7.31 -4.22
CA ARG A 217 -10.61 6.65 -3.01
C ARG A 217 -10.41 5.14 -3.16
N VAL A 218 -10.08 4.44 -2.08
CA VAL A 218 -9.79 3.01 -2.13
C VAL A 218 -10.55 2.28 -1.05
N TYR A 219 -11.32 1.28 -1.47
CA TYR A 219 -11.88 0.26 -0.58
C TYR A 219 -10.90 -0.92 -0.53
N GLU A 220 -10.17 -1.03 0.58
CA GLU A 220 -9.15 -2.05 0.77
C GLU A 220 -9.74 -3.39 1.19
N ARG A 221 -9.12 -4.45 0.66
CA ARG A 221 -9.45 -5.84 0.98
C ARG A 221 -9.38 -6.06 2.49
N GLY A 222 -10.51 -6.44 3.09
CA GLY A 222 -10.61 -6.72 4.52
C GLY A 222 -10.55 -5.50 5.47
N SER A 223 -10.34 -4.28 4.97
CA SER A 223 -10.22 -3.07 5.80
C SER A 223 -11.29 -2.00 5.51
N GLY A 224 -12.03 -2.14 4.40
CA GLY A 224 -13.00 -1.14 3.98
C GLY A 224 -12.33 0.09 3.37
N GLU A 225 -13.04 1.21 3.33
CA GLU A 225 -12.46 2.45 2.84
C GLU A 225 -11.43 3.02 3.82
N THR A 226 -10.20 3.24 3.35
CA THR A 226 -9.10 3.80 4.13
C THR A 226 -8.72 5.20 3.66
N LEU A 227 -8.03 5.96 4.52
CA LEU A 227 -7.59 7.31 4.18
C LEU A 227 -6.51 7.33 3.09
N ALA A 228 -5.70 6.28 3.00
CA ALA A 228 -4.63 6.19 2.02
C ALA A 228 -4.16 4.75 1.81
N CYS A 229 -4.17 4.31 0.55
CA CYS A 229 -3.58 3.03 0.12
C CYS A 229 -2.45 3.30 -0.88
N GLY A 230 -1.19 3.15 -0.45
CA GLY A 230 -0.03 3.40 -1.31
C GLY A 230 0.03 2.48 -2.53
N THR A 231 -0.23 1.18 -2.34
CA THR A 231 -0.28 0.23 -3.47
C THR A 231 -1.46 0.50 -4.41
N GLY A 232 -2.60 0.97 -3.88
CA GLY A 232 -3.75 1.41 -4.67
C GLY A 232 -3.46 2.64 -5.53
N ALA A 233 -2.73 3.63 -4.98
CA ALA A 233 -2.25 4.79 -5.74
C ALA A 233 -1.32 4.38 -6.89
N CYS A 234 -0.38 3.46 -6.62
CA CYS A 234 0.52 2.91 -7.64
C CYS A 234 -0.27 2.20 -8.75
N ALA A 235 -1.21 1.34 -8.37
CA ALA A 235 -2.05 0.61 -9.32
C ALA A 235 -2.94 1.52 -10.17
N ALA A 236 -3.52 2.58 -9.58
CA ALA A 236 -4.33 3.56 -10.30
C ALA A 236 -3.52 4.30 -11.36
N VAL A 237 -2.32 4.77 -11.00
CA VAL A 237 -1.41 5.45 -11.94
C VAL A 237 -0.93 4.52 -13.04
N ALA A 238 -0.49 3.30 -12.69
CA ALA A 238 -0.08 2.30 -13.67
C ALA A 238 -1.21 1.97 -14.65
N SER A 239 -2.44 1.79 -14.16
CA SER A 239 -3.62 1.55 -14.99
C SER A 239 -3.95 2.75 -15.89
N GLY A 240 -3.92 3.98 -15.36
CA GLY A 240 -4.19 5.18 -16.13
C GLY A 240 -3.15 5.45 -17.22
N ILE A 241 -1.87 5.17 -16.96
CA ILE A 241 -0.79 5.25 -17.98
C ILE A 241 -1.03 4.22 -19.09
N ARG A 242 -1.35 2.96 -18.75
CA ARG A 242 -1.66 1.93 -19.77
C ARG A 242 -2.90 2.26 -20.61
N GLN A 243 -3.87 2.97 -20.03
CA GLN A 243 -5.05 3.47 -20.74
C GLN A 243 -4.77 4.70 -21.62
N GLY A 244 -3.55 5.27 -21.57
CA GLY A 244 -3.21 6.52 -22.26
C GLY A 244 -3.89 7.75 -21.66
N LEU A 245 -4.37 7.66 -20.41
CA LEU A 245 -5.05 8.74 -19.70
C LEU A 245 -4.09 9.61 -18.88
N LEU A 246 -2.94 9.04 -18.48
CA LEU A 246 -1.98 9.67 -17.59
C LEU A 246 -0.57 9.61 -18.18
N GLU A 247 0.26 10.56 -17.76
CA GLU A 247 1.67 10.66 -18.10
C GLU A 247 2.48 10.78 -16.79
N SER A 248 3.51 9.93 -16.64
CA SER A 248 4.40 10.01 -15.47
C SER A 248 5.24 11.29 -15.53
N PRO A 249 5.44 12.01 -14.42
CA PRO A 249 5.02 11.70 -13.05
C PRO A 249 3.58 12.16 -12.74
N VAL A 250 2.88 11.44 -11.86
CA VAL A 250 1.48 11.72 -11.49
C VAL A 250 1.36 12.03 -10.00
N THR A 251 0.65 13.11 -9.67
CA THR A 251 0.20 13.41 -8.30
C THR A 251 -1.13 12.72 -8.04
N VAL A 252 -1.22 11.99 -6.93
CA VAL A 252 -2.40 11.25 -6.47
C VAL A 252 -2.90 11.88 -5.19
N HIS A 253 -4.10 12.46 -5.23
CA HIS A 253 -4.79 12.98 -4.05
C HIS A 253 -5.67 11.88 -3.45
N LEU A 254 -5.32 11.42 -2.25
CA LEU A 254 -6.09 10.51 -1.41
C LEU A 254 -6.79 11.30 -0.29
N PRO A 255 -7.81 10.75 0.39
CA PRO A 255 -8.42 11.41 1.54
C PRO A 255 -7.42 11.83 2.64
N GLY A 256 -6.36 11.04 2.82
CA GLY A 256 -5.29 11.28 3.80
C GLY A 256 -4.16 12.21 3.33
N GLY A 257 -4.17 12.66 2.08
CA GLY A 257 -3.19 13.58 1.49
C GLY A 257 -2.59 13.07 0.18
N GLU A 258 -1.38 13.51 -0.15
CA GLU A 258 -0.83 13.39 -1.51
C GLU A 258 0.34 12.40 -1.61
N LEU A 259 0.38 11.66 -2.72
CA LEU A 259 1.51 10.87 -3.16
C LEU A 259 1.93 11.30 -4.57
N ARG A 260 3.23 11.26 -4.85
CA ARG A 260 3.77 11.38 -6.20
C ARG A 260 4.20 10.01 -6.69
N ILE A 261 3.70 9.60 -7.84
CA ILE A 261 3.99 8.31 -8.45
C ILE A 261 4.74 8.53 -9.77
N GLU A 262 5.86 7.83 -9.92
CA GLU A 262 6.69 7.88 -11.12
C GLU A 262 6.81 6.46 -11.68
N TRP A 263 6.57 6.29 -12.98
CA TRP A 263 6.70 4.99 -13.63
C TRP A 263 7.19 5.18 -15.07
N ALA A 264 8.31 4.55 -15.40
CA ALA A 264 8.94 4.66 -16.72
C ALA A 264 8.34 3.71 -17.78
N GLY A 265 7.25 3.03 -17.45
CA GLY A 265 6.54 2.09 -18.34
C GLY A 265 6.88 0.62 -18.09
N ASP A 266 6.41 -0.23 -18.99
CA ASP A 266 6.40 -1.69 -18.81
C ASP A 266 7.79 -2.27 -18.47
N GLY A 267 7.84 -3.11 -17.44
CA GLY A 267 9.05 -3.73 -16.93
C GLY A 267 9.91 -2.85 -16.01
N ALA A 268 9.68 -1.53 -15.97
CA ALA A 268 10.36 -0.65 -15.03
C ALA A 268 9.68 -0.66 -13.64
N PRO A 269 10.45 -0.48 -12.55
CA PRO A 269 9.88 -0.29 -11.23
C PRO A 269 9.06 1.01 -11.17
N LEU A 270 7.99 0.97 -10.38
CA LEU A 270 7.18 2.14 -10.06
C LEU A 270 7.68 2.72 -8.73
N ILE A 271 7.97 4.03 -8.74
CA ILE A 271 8.48 4.74 -7.57
C ILE A 271 7.34 5.54 -6.94
N MET A 272 7.12 5.33 -5.65
CA MET A 272 6.15 6.07 -4.86
C MET A 272 6.87 7.01 -3.89
N THR A 273 6.54 8.29 -3.96
CA THR A 273 7.09 9.32 -3.05
C THR A 273 5.97 9.93 -2.23
N GLY A 274 6.17 10.05 -0.93
CA GLY A 274 5.17 10.64 -0.04
C GLY A 274 5.73 11.06 1.32
N PRO A 275 4.93 11.77 2.12
CA PRO A 275 5.31 12.14 3.47
C PRO A 275 5.18 10.96 4.43
N ALA A 276 5.84 11.09 5.58
CA ALA A 276 5.65 10.26 6.76
C ALA A 276 5.91 11.13 8.00
N GLU A 277 4.96 11.14 8.93
CA GLU A 277 4.92 12.09 10.03
C GLU A 277 5.08 11.38 11.36
N ARG A 278 5.88 11.98 12.25
CA ARG A 278 5.97 11.59 13.66
C ARG A 278 4.87 12.30 14.45
N VAL A 279 4.12 11.53 15.25
CA VAL A 279 3.01 12.05 16.06
C VAL A 279 3.45 12.27 17.50
N PHE A 280 3.94 11.22 18.18
CA PHE A 280 4.42 11.29 19.55
C PHE A 280 5.41 10.16 19.85
N ASP A 281 6.17 10.28 20.93
CA ASP A 281 6.92 9.15 21.49
C ASP A 281 6.25 8.66 22.78
N GLY A 282 6.39 7.37 23.05
CA GLY A 282 5.84 6.76 24.24
C GLY A 282 6.77 5.71 24.84
N ARG A 283 6.43 5.31 26.07
CA ARG A 283 7.01 4.16 26.74
C ARG A 283 5.87 3.30 27.27
N VAL A 284 5.97 2.00 27.09
CA VAL A 284 4.95 1.04 27.52
C VAL A 284 5.60 -0.12 28.28
N LEU A 285 4.94 -0.59 29.33
CA LEU A 285 5.33 -1.82 30.00
C LEU A 285 4.78 -3.01 29.20
N LEU A 286 5.70 -3.84 28.72
CA LEU A 286 5.39 -5.20 28.24
C LEU A 286 5.39 -6.16 29.43
N ASN A 287 4.49 -7.15 29.38
CA ASN A 287 4.37 -8.16 30.42
C ASN A 287 5.48 -9.20 30.34
#